data_AF-A0A2R6MGV1-F1
#
_entry.id   AF-A0A2R6MGV1-F1
#
_cell.length_a   1.000
_cell.length_b   1.000
_cell.length_c   1.000
_cell.angle_alpha   90.00
_cell.angle_beta   90.00
_cell.angle_gamma   90.00
#
_symmetry.space_group_name_H-M   'P 1'
#
loop_
_entity.id
_entity.type
_entity.pdbx_description
1 polymer ?
#
loop_
_entity_poly.entity_id
_entity_poly.type
_entity_poly.pdbx_seq_one_letter_code
_entity_poly.pdbx_strand_id
1 'polypeptide(L)'
;MRSERRPLLWLLIAALALSVGAGGGVATDQATTQQELQPAATTFDVQLTPSGDAEWTVSTQFRLTTANETRAFRQLGERFEDGETDLAYDAATFRRAAATASGNRSMSIETVEHDANVTTREGERVGRLSLRFRWTNFVERTGERYRLGDAFNTTDGTWFPGLASDQALVIRPPDGYSVETAPVPVDNGVLRWEGRQSFEPGYFGQIAYTGATPTPDNDPPVAMLGGIGTLVLLALAGGSLWWRRQSSAGERGDVTTDGDEPGDDGGEPEATDGTDDADAGVVGPPPTDADGETDPTLLSDEERVLQLLETNDGRMKQGAIVEATGWSNAKVSQLLSAMEEADEIEKLRIGRENLISLPGEGVTDIDDE
;
A
#
# COMPACT_ATOMS: atom_id res chain seq x y z
N MET A 1 22.71 4.99 46.62
CA MET A 1 22.91 3.98 45.56
C MET A 1 21.70 3.06 45.53
N ARG A 2 21.16 2.86 44.32
CA ARG A 2 20.14 1.87 43.90
C ARG A 2 18.75 1.97 44.53
N SER A 3 17.89 2.80 43.91
CA SER A 3 16.46 2.52 43.83
C SER A 3 16.22 1.62 42.61
N GLU A 4 16.05 0.33 42.85
CA GLU A 4 15.71 -0.64 41.81
C GLU A 4 14.24 -0.49 41.39
N ARG A 5 14.06 -0.55 40.07
CA ARG A 5 12.80 -0.42 39.35
C ARG A 5 11.92 -1.63 39.64
N ARG A 6 10.65 -1.41 39.97
CA ARG A 6 9.61 -2.46 39.97
C ARG A 6 8.85 -2.38 38.64
N PRO A 7 8.91 -3.39 37.76
CA PRO A 7 8.05 -3.48 36.59
C PRO A 7 6.62 -3.85 37.03
N LEU A 8 5.64 -3.09 36.54
CA LEU A 8 4.22 -3.33 36.77
C LEU A 8 3.78 -4.63 36.07
N LEU A 9 2.98 -5.41 36.80
CA LEU A 9 2.51 -6.75 36.49
C LEU A 9 1.73 -6.83 35.16
N TRP A 10 2.08 -7.84 34.37
CA TRP A 10 1.22 -8.45 33.35
C TRP A 10 0.10 -9.26 34.02
N LEU A 11 -1.13 -9.13 33.50
CA LEU A 11 -2.29 -9.93 33.89
C LEU A 11 -2.10 -11.39 33.46
N LEU A 12 -1.87 -12.27 34.42
CA LEU A 12 -1.86 -13.73 34.30
C LEU A 12 -3.27 -14.26 34.61
N ILE A 13 -3.97 -14.79 33.61
CA ILE A 13 -5.23 -15.52 33.80
C ILE A 13 -4.88 -16.97 34.16
N ALA A 14 -5.12 -17.34 35.42
CA ALA A 14 -4.90 -18.70 35.92
C ALA A 14 -6.07 -19.61 35.53
N ALA A 15 -5.81 -20.62 34.71
CA ALA A 15 -6.71 -21.77 34.52
C ALA A 15 -6.50 -22.75 35.69
N LEU A 16 -7.50 -22.90 36.56
CA LEU A 16 -7.51 -23.94 37.60
C LEU A 16 -8.56 -24.99 37.25
N ALA A 17 -8.10 -26.14 36.75
CA ALA A 17 -8.90 -27.34 36.64
C ALA A 17 -8.77 -28.15 37.95
N LEU A 18 -9.88 -28.33 38.66
CA LEU A 18 -10.01 -29.30 39.75
C LEU A 18 -11.35 -30.01 39.61
N SER A 19 -11.31 -31.34 39.60
CA SER A 19 -12.48 -32.20 39.52
C SER A 19 -12.67 -33.04 40.79
N VAL A 20 -13.95 -33.16 41.15
CA VAL A 20 -14.65 -34.17 41.97
C VAL A 20 -14.73 -34.01 43.50
N GLY A 21 -15.98 -33.89 43.97
CA GLY A 21 -16.43 -34.27 45.32
C GLY A 21 -17.94 -34.07 45.49
N ALA A 22 -18.72 -35.16 45.52
CA ALA A 22 -20.18 -35.16 45.67
C ALA A 22 -20.63 -34.88 47.11
N GLY A 23 -21.68 -34.07 47.29
CA GLY A 23 -22.45 -34.01 48.55
C GLY A 23 -23.21 -32.70 48.81
N GLY A 24 -24.54 -32.77 48.80
CA GLY A 24 -25.47 -32.01 49.67
C GLY A 24 -25.52 -30.48 49.54
N GLY A 25 -26.64 -29.97 49.02
CA GLY A 25 -26.83 -28.54 48.74
C GLY A 25 -26.85 -27.61 49.95
N VAL A 26 -26.23 -26.45 49.76
CA VAL A 26 -26.80 -25.13 50.03
C VAL A 26 -26.30 -24.22 48.91
N ALA A 27 -27.25 -23.72 48.12
CA ALA A 27 -27.01 -22.87 46.97
C ALA A 27 -26.47 -21.51 47.42
N THR A 28 -25.16 -21.39 47.47
CA THR A 28 -24.44 -20.13 47.20
C THR A 28 -23.70 -20.31 45.89
N ASP A 29 -24.46 -20.41 44.80
CA ASP A 29 -23.94 -20.35 43.45
C ASP A 29 -24.42 -19.05 42.82
N GLN A 30 -23.84 -17.95 43.31
CA GLN A 30 -23.76 -16.69 42.56
C GLN A 30 -22.30 -16.56 42.08
N ALA A 31 -21.78 -17.60 41.45
CA ALA A 31 -20.81 -17.41 40.39
C ALA A 31 -21.60 -16.87 39.19
N THR A 32 -21.75 -15.55 39.12
CA THR A 32 -22.13 -14.89 37.88
C THR A 32 -21.03 -15.22 36.88
N THR A 33 -21.22 -16.28 36.10
CA THR A 33 -20.40 -16.59 34.93
C THR A 33 -20.58 -15.41 33.98
N GLN A 34 -19.75 -14.37 34.13
CA GLN A 34 -19.63 -13.32 33.14
C GLN A 34 -19.13 -14.01 31.88
N GLN A 35 -20.04 -14.32 30.96
CA GLN A 35 -19.70 -14.84 29.65
C GLN A 35 -18.77 -13.81 29.01
N GLU A 36 -17.49 -14.15 28.87
CA GLU A 36 -16.50 -13.28 28.26
C GLU A 36 -16.79 -13.23 26.75
N LEU A 37 -17.28 -12.09 26.29
CA LEU A 37 -17.54 -11.86 24.87
C LEU A 37 -16.22 -11.63 24.16
N GLN A 38 -15.96 -12.42 23.12
CA GLN A 38 -14.75 -12.26 22.32
C GLN A 38 -15.02 -11.35 21.12
N PRO A 39 -14.21 -10.30 20.91
CA PRO A 39 -14.24 -9.51 19.69
C PRO A 39 -14.02 -10.40 18.46
N ALA A 40 -14.86 -10.22 17.45
CA ALA A 40 -14.72 -10.88 16.15
C ALA A 40 -13.90 -10.05 15.16
N ALA A 41 -13.99 -8.72 15.26
CA ALA A 41 -13.19 -7.79 14.46
C ALA A 41 -13.14 -6.42 15.13
N THR A 42 -12.01 -5.72 15.03
CA THR A 42 -11.89 -4.30 15.41
C THR A 42 -11.38 -3.48 14.24
N THR A 43 -12.00 -2.34 13.97
CA THR A 43 -11.56 -1.41 12.92
C THR A 43 -11.29 -0.03 13.52
N PHE A 44 -10.10 0.50 13.24
CA PHE A 44 -9.72 1.88 13.51
C PHE A 44 -9.87 2.65 12.20
N ASP A 45 -10.94 3.45 12.08
CA ASP A 45 -11.14 4.32 10.93
C ASP A 45 -10.73 5.75 11.32
N VAL A 46 -9.80 6.33 10.56
CA VAL A 46 -9.23 7.65 10.78
C VAL A 46 -9.55 8.51 9.56
N GLN A 47 -10.51 9.40 9.71
CA GLN A 47 -10.90 10.35 8.67
C GLN A 47 -10.20 11.69 8.91
N LEU A 48 -9.25 12.02 8.04
CA LEU A 48 -8.56 13.30 8.10
C LEU A 48 -9.46 14.42 7.60
N THR A 49 -9.30 15.61 8.18
CA THR A 49 -10.09 16.80 7.86
C THR A 49 -9.22 17.90 7.24
N PRO A 50 -9.80 18.85 6.49
CA PRO A 50 -9.06 19.99 5.93
C PRO A 50 -8.52 20.98 7.00
N SER A 51 -8.92 20.89 8.27
CA SER A 51 -8.31 21.68 9.35
C SER A 51 -6.98 21.08 9.83
N GLY A 52 -6.73 19.81 9.54
CA GLY A 52 -5.61 19.05 10.10
C GLY A 52 -6.00 18.22 11.33
N ASP A 53 -7.28 18.20 11.70
CA ASP A 53 -7.82 17.28 12.71
C ASP A 53 -8.13 15.91 12.10
N ALA A 54 -8.38 14.92 12.94
CA ALA A 54 -8.86 13.61 12.52
C ALA A 54 -10.10 13.20 13.31
N GLU A 55 -11.13 12.75 12.60
CA GLU A 55 -12.28 12.07 13.18
C GLU A 55 -11.96 10.58 13.27
N TRP A 56 -11.86 10.08 14.50
CA TRP A 56 -11.59 8.67 14.78
C TRP A 56 -12.90 7.94 15.04
N THR A 57 -13.03 6.75 14.45
CA THR A 57 -14.08 5.79 14.79
C THR A 57 -13.45 4.42 15.05
N VAL A 58 -13.52 3.97 16.31
CA VAL A 58 -13.09 2.63 16.70
C VAL A 58 -14.33 1.74 16.81
N SER A 59 -14.43 0.76 15.92
CA SER A 59 -15.57 -0.17 15.85
C SER A 59 -15.15 -1.57 16.24
N THR A 60 -15.70 -2.08 17.35
CA THR A 60 -15.49 -3.48 17.79
C THR A 60 -16.76 -4.28 17.55
N GLN A 61 -16.64 -5.39 16.83
CA GLN A 61 -17.75 -6.26 16.44
C GLN A 61 -17.71 -7.56 17.23
N PHE A 62 -18.88 -8.07 17.59
CA PHE A 62 -19.07 -9.32 18.34
C PHE A 62 -20.08 -10.19 17.60
N ARG A 63 -19.76 -11.48 17.44
CA ARG A 63 -20.72 -12.47 16.92
C ARG A 63 -21.59 -12.95 18.09
N LEU A 64 -22.90 -12.84 17.94
CA LEU A 64 -23.88 -13.14 19.00
C LEU A 64 -24.73 -14.34 18.57
N THR A 65 -24.20 -15.54 18.73
CA THR A 65 -24.84 -16.79 18.31
C THR A 65 -25.96 -17.21 19.25
N THR A 66 -25.85 -16.88 20.54
CA THR A 66 -26.83 -17.28 21.57
C THR A 66 -27.64 -16.11 22.12
N ALA A 67 -28.81 -16.42 22.68
CA ALA A 67 -29.58 -15.45 23.45
C ALA A 67 -28.83 -14.96 24.71
N ASN A 68 -27.95 -15.79 25.28
CA ASN A 68 -27.14 -15.39 26.42
C ASN A 68 -26.08 -14.35 26.03
N GLU A 69 -25.33 -14.61 24.95
CA GLU A 69 -24.34 -13.66 24.41
C GLU A 69 -24.99 -12.32 24.05
N THR A 70 -26.20 -12.34 23.48
CA THR A 70 -26.92 -11.09 23.18
C THR A 70 -27.28 -10.30 24.43
N ARG A 71 -27.68 -10.98 25.53
CA ARG A 71 -27.97 -10.29 26.80
C ARG A 71 -26.69 -9.75 27.43
N ALA A 72 -25.60 -10.53 27.41
CA ALA A 72 -24.29 -10.09 27.87
C ALA A 72 -23.80 -8.86 27.08
N PHE A 73 -23.99 -8.85 25.76
CA PHE A 73 -23.58 -7.74 24.91
C PHE A 73 -24.36 -6.46 25.21
N ARG A 74 -25.68 -6.55 25.47
CA ARG A 74 -26.48 -5.37 25.84
C ARG A 74 -25.99 -4.74 27.14
N GLN A 75 -25.67 -5.56 28.15
CA GLN A 75 -25.11 -5.06 29.42
C GLN A 75 -23.72 -4.45 29.22
N LEU A 76 -22.90 -5.01 28.34
CA LEU A 76 -21.62 -4.42 27.96
C LEU A 76 -21.82 -3.08 27.23
N GLY A 77 -22.79 -3.02 26.32
CA GLY A 77 -23.16 -1.83 25.57
C GLY A 77 -23.60 -0.67 26.46
N GLU A 78 -24.49 -0.93 27.43
CA GLU A 78 -24.92 0.08 28.42
C GLU A 78 -23.72 0.67 29.18
N ARG A 79 -22.83 -0.16 29.71
CA ARG A 79 -21.61 0.32 30.38
C ARG A 79 -20.68 1.06 29.43
N PHE A 80 -20.57 0.61 28.18
CA PHE A 80 -19.74 1.25 27.17
C PHE A 80 -20.25 2.65 26.83
N GLU A 81 -21.57 2.81 26.69
CA GLU A 81 -22.24 4.09 26.45
C GLU A 81 -22.01 5.06 27.61
N ASP A 82 -22.00 4.56 28.85
CA ASP A 82 -21.66 5.33 30.05
C ASP A 82 -20.13 5.60 30.21
N GLY A 83 -19.30 5.03 29.33
CA GLY A 83 -17.83 5.15 29.39
C GLY A 83 -17.17 4.34 30.50
N GLU A 84 -17.86 3.35 31.06
CA GLU A 84 -17.44 2.52 32.20
C GLU A 84 -16.86 1.16 31.75
N THR A 85 -16.06 1.15 30.67
CA THR A 85 -15.48 -0.09 30.14
C THR A 85 -13.96 -0.03 29.99
N ASP A 86 -13.30 -1.10 30.42
CA ASP A 86 -11.85 -1.29 30.27
C ASP A 86 -11.53 -2.03 28.96
N LEU A 87 -11.92 -1.44 27.82
CA LEU A 87 -11.50 -1.94 26.52
C LEU A 87 -10.04 -1.54 26.25
N ALA A 88 -9.31 -2.37 25.50
CA ALA A 88 -7.90 -2.10 25.16
C ALA A 88 -7.70 -0.74 24.44
N TYR A 89 -8.72 -0.26 23.72
CA TYR A 89 -8.72 1.01 23.02
C TYR A 89 -9.94 1.85 23.42
N ASP A 90 -9.92 2.31 24.66
CA ASP A 90 -10.91 3.22 25.22
C ASP A 90 -10.51 4.71 25.05
N ALA A 91 -11.42 5.63 25.37
CA ALA A 91 -11.15 7.06 25.27
C ALA A 91 -9.96 7.50 26.15
N ALA A 92 -9.72 6.86 27.30
CA ALA A 92 -8.58 7.21 28.15
C ALA A 92 -7.24 6.83 27.49
N THR A 93 -7.18 5.71 26.78
CA THR A 93 -6.01 5.29 26.02
C THR A 93 -5.64 6.32 24.97
N PHE A 94 -6.61 6.76 24.16
CA PHE A 94 -6.34 7.79 23.16
C PHE A 94 -6.00 9.14 23.78
N ARG A 95 -6.62 9.54 24.91
CA ARG A 95 -6.27 10.80 25.60
C ARG A 95 -4.83 10.80 26.08
N ARG A 96 -4.36 9.68 26.63
CA ARG A 96 -2.95 9.51 27.00
C ARG A 96 -2.05 9.63 25.78
N ALA A 97 -2.40 8.94 24.69
CA ALA A 97 -1.66 9.01 23.44
C ALA A 97 -1.53 10.45 22.90
N ALA A 98 -2.64 11.20 22.85
CA ALA A 98 -2.65 12.61 22.43
C ALA A 98 -1.81 13.51 23.33
N ALA A 99 -1.82 13.29 24.65
CA ALA A 99 -1.03 14.07 25.59
C ALA A 99 0.48 13.80 25.50
N THR A 100 0.87 12.60 25.06
CA THR A 100 2.28 12.18 24.90
C THR A 100 2.76 12.18 23.45
N ALA A 101 1.90 12.59 22.51
CA ALA A 101 2.21 12.57 21.10
C ALA A 101 3.42 13.47 20.82
N SER A 102 4.33 12.98 19.99
CA SER A 102 5.49 13.74 19.55
C SER A 102 5.04 14.86 18.59
N GLY A 103 5.77 15.98 18.59
CA GLY A 103 5.52 17.10 17.68
C GLY A 103 5.57 18.46 18.36
N ASN A 104 5.71 19.52 17.57
CA ASN A 104 5.78 20.90 18.06
C ASN A 104 4.39 21.55 18.23
N ARG A 105 3.32 20.76 18.36
CA ARG A 105 1.95 21.24 18.47
C ARG A 105 1.18 20.54 19.57
N SER A 106 0.25 21.26 20.19
CA SER A 106 -0.63 20.69 21.20
C SER A 106 -1.72 19.87 20.53
N MET A 107 -1.85 18.61 20.94
CA MET A 107 -2.90 17.71 20.50
C MET A 107 -3.86 17.39 21.65
N SER A 108 -5.11 17.11 21.33
CA SER A 108 -6.14 16.77 22.32
C SER A 108 -7.27 15.98 21.69
N ILE A 109 -8.07 15.33 22.51
CA ILE A 109 -9.26 14.60 22.08
C ILE A 109 -10.50 15.29 22.61
N GLU A 110 -11.45 15.49 21.71
CA GLU A 110 -12.70 16.20 21.94
C GLU A 110 -13.88 15.39 21.40
N THR A 111 -15.10 15.78 21.79
CA THR A 111 -16.36 15.21 21.25
C THR A 111 -16.40 13.68 21.32
N VAL A 112 -16.14 13.13 22.51
CA VAL A 112 -16.15 11.68 22.71
C VAL A 112 -17.59 11.17 22.78
N GLU A 113 -17.93 10.26 21.88
CA GLU A 113 -19.22 9.60 21.77
C GLU A 113 -19.05 8.09 21.82
N HIS A 114 -19.91 7.43 22.59
CA HIS A 114 -19.99 5.98 22.69
C HIS A 114 -21.36 5.54 22.17
N ASP A 115 -21.39 4.55 21.29
CA ASP A 115 -22.62 3.93 20.77
C ASP A 115 -22.50 2.41 20.83
N ALA A 116 -23.58 1.75 21.24
CA ALA A 116 -23.71 0.31 21.17
C ALA A 116 -24.98 -0.10 20.42
N ASN A 117 -24.83 -0.97 19.42
CA ASN A 117 -25.99 -1.47 18.68
C ASN A 117 -25.89 -2.96 18.37
N VAL A 118 -27.05 -3.59 18.16
CA VAL A 118 -27.16 -4.98 17.70
C VAL A 118 -27.92 -4.98 16.39
N THR A 119 -27.28 -5.48 15.34
CA THR A 119 -27.90 -5.65 14.02
C THR A 119 -28.03 -7.13 13.70
N THR A 120 -29.07 -7.51 12.95
CA THR A 120 -29.17 -8.86 12.37
C THR A 120 -28.91 -8.76 10.87
N ARG A 121 -27.92 -9.50 10.35
CA ARG A 121 -27.62 -9.61 8.91
C ARG A 121 -27.55 -11.07 8.53
N GLU A 122 -28.27 -11.47 7.49
CA GLU A 122 -28.25 -12.86 6.96
C GLU A 122 -28.52 -13.94 8.04
N GLY A 123 -29.34 -13.61 9.05
CA GLY A 123 -29.65 -14.50 10.17
C GLY A 123 -28.63 -14.48 11.31
N GLU A 124 -27.48 -13.82 11.13
CA GLU A 124 -26.46 -13.63 12.16
C GLU A 124 -26.71 -12.34 12.94
N ARG A 125 -26.67 -12.43 14.28
CA ARG A 125 -26.70 -11.24 15.14
C ARG A 125 -25.28 -10.76 15.40
N VAL A 126 -25.04 -9.48 15.13
CA VAL A 126 -23.77 -8.81 15.31
C VAL A 126 -23.97 -7.65 16.27
N GLY A 127 -23.27 -7.68 17.40
CA GLY A 127 -23.13 -6.54 18.30
C GLY A 127 -21.98 -5.65 17.82
N ARG A 128 -22.16 -4.33 17.87
CA ARG A 128 -21.11 -3.36 17.55
C ARG A 128 -21.02 -2.31 18.66
N LEU A 129 -19.80 -2.12 19.18
CA LEU A 129 -19.44 -0.97 19.99
C LEU A 129 -18.69 0.02 19.08
N SER A 130 -19.04 1.30 19.16
CA SER A 130 -18.44 2.37 18.37
C SER A 130 -18.01 3.52 19.28
N LEU A 131 -16.70 3.74 19.39
CA LEU A 131 -16.12 4.92 20.03
C LEU A 131 -15.77 5.93 18.93
N ARG A 132 -16.39 7.11 18.96
CA ARG A 132 -16.09 8.21 18.04
C ARG A 132 -15.53 9.39 18.82
N PHE A 133 -14.51 10.05 18.26
CA PHE A 133 -13.97 11.28 18.81
C PHE A 133 -13.18 12.07 17.78
N ARG A 134 -13.02 13.37 18.03
CA ARG A 134 -12.12 14.22 17.25
C ARG A 134 -10.76 14.31 17.92
N TRP A 135 -9.70 14.04 17.18
CA TRP A 135 -8.33 14.32 17.58
C TRP A 135 -7.86 15.61 16.91
N THR A 136 -7.63 16.64 17.70
CA THR A 136 -7.26 17.98 17.21
C THR A 136 -5.79 18.05 16.81
N ASN A 137 -5.47 18.77 15.74
CA ASN A 137 -4.11 18.95 15.23
C ASN A 137 -3.42 17.59 14.98
N PHE A 138 -4.13 16.64 14.39
CA PHE A 138 -3.64 15.27 14.21
C PHE A 138 -2.53 15.16 13.15
N VAL A 139 -2.62 15.92 12.06
CA VAL A 139 -1.57 15.95 11.02
C VAL A 139 -0.75 17.23 11.06
N GLU A 140 0.52 17.12 10.68
CA GLU A 140 1.38 18.29 10.48
C GLU A 140 1.03 18.93 9.14
N ARG A 141 0.61 20.20 9.18
CA ARG A 141 0.28 20.96 7.98
C ARG A 141 1.38 21.95 7.63
N THR A 142 1.91 21.85 6.41
CA THR A 142 2.80 22.85 5.81
C THR A 142 2.23 23.31 4.47
N GLY A 143 1.56 24.46 4.45
CA GLY A 143 0.83 24.93 3.28
C GLY A 143 -0.34 24.01 2.94
N GLU A 144 -0.25 23.32 1.80
CA GLU A 144 -1.23 22.33 1.30
C GLU A 144 -0.78 20.88 1.51
N ARG A 145 0.42 20.66 2.06
CA ARG A 145 0.94 19.33 2.34
C ARG A 145 0.64 18.93 3.78
N TYR A 146 0.08 17.74 3.95
CA TYR A 146 -0.12 17.08 5.24
C TYR A 146 0.90 15.97 5.42
N ARG A 147 1.53 15.92 6.57
CA ARG A 147 2.36 14.79 7.01
C ARG A 147 1.70 14.15 8.21
N LEU A 148 1.57 12.83 8.11
CA LEU A 148 1.08 12.00 9.18
C LEU A 148 2.28 11.35 9.89
N GLY A 149 2.16 11.08 11.18
CA GLY A 149 3.04 10.14 11.88
C GLY A 149 3.46 10.56 13.27
N ASP A 150 3.59 11.85 13.52
CA ASP A 150 3.95 12.37 14.84
C ASP A 150 2.85 12.09 15.89
N ALA A 151 1.58 12.17 15.48
CA ALA A 151 0.44 11.74 16.31
C ALA A 151 0.44 10.24 16.68
N PHE A 152 1.13 9.38 15.93
CA PHE A 152 1.29 7.95 16.24
C PHE A 152 2.53 7.66 17.10
N ASN A 153 3.42 8.63 17.24
CA ASN A 153 4.66 8.48 18.00
C ASN A 153 4.56 9.21 19.35
N THR A 154 5.35 8.74 20.30
CA THR A 154 5.55 9.31 21.63
C THR A 154 7.05 9.39 21.90
N THR A 155 7.45 10.02 23.01
CA THR A 155 8.87 10.09 23.41
C THR A 155 9.51 8.71 23.62
N ASP A 156 8.72 7.70 24.00
CA ASP A 156 9.20 6.36 24.36
C ASP A 156 8.85 5.28 23.30
N GLY A 157 8.46 5.68 22.08
CA GLY A 157 8.09 4.76 20.99
C GLY A 157 6.71 5.07 20.40
N THR A 158 6.02 4.09 19.83
CA THR A 158 4.64 4.24 19.32
C THR A 158 3.62 3.75 20.36
N TRP A 159 2.51 4.47 20.54
CA TRP A 159 1.38 3.99 21.34
C TRP A 159 0.49 3.01 20.56
N PHE A 160 0.72 2.91 19.25
CA PHE A 160 0.03 2.01 18.32
C PHE A 160 1.05 1.05 17.67
N PRO A 161 1.53 0.03 18.41
CA PRO A 161 2.66 -0.80 17.98
C PRO A 161 2.30 -1.87 16.94
N GLY A 162 1.02 -2.07 16.63
CA GLY A 162 0.61 -3.08 15.66
C GLY A 162 -0.90 -3.34 15.65
N LEU A 163 -1.28 -4.25 14.78
CA LEU A 163 -2.63 -4.78 14.61
C LEU A 163 -2.63 -6.29 14.89
N ALA A 164 -3.52 -6.73 15.77
CA ALA A 164 -3.82 -8.15 15.95
C ALA A 164 -4.57 -8.71 14.72
N SER A 165 -4.69 -10.03 14.60
CA SER A 165 -5.22 -10.72 13.41
C SER A 165 -6.67 -10.36 13.05
N ASP A 166 -7.45 -9.85 14.00
CA ASP A 166 -8.84 -9.41 13.83
C ASP A 166 -8.95 -7.89 13.67
N GLN A 167 -7.82 -7.18 13.54
CA GLN A 167 -7.79 -5.73 13.53
C GLN A 167 -7.42 -5.16 12.18
N ALA A 168 -8.01 -4.01 11.85
CA ALA A 168 -7.67 -3.24 10.67
C ALA A 168 -7.56 -1.75 10.99
N LEU A 169 -6.63 -1.07 10.34
CA LEU A 169 -6.52 0.39 10.34
C LEU A 169 -6.87 0.90 8.95
N VAL A 170 -7.72 1.91 8.89
CA VAL A 170 -8.12 2.59 7.66
C VAL A 170 -7.87 4.08 7.85
N ILE A 171 -7.11 4.70 6.95
CA ILE A 171 -6.85 6.13 6.97
C ILE A 171 -7.36 6.74 5.68
N ARG A 172 -8.23 7.74 5.80
CA ARG A 172 -8.89 8.42 4.70
C ARG A 172 -8.41 9.87 4.62
N PRO A 173 -8.01 10.35 3.44
CA PRO A 173 -7.65 11.74 3.24
C PRO A 173 -8.88 12.64 3.39
N PRO A 174 -8.69 13.95 3.62
CA PRO A 174 -9.76 14.92 3.43
C PRO A 174 -10.16 15.01 1.96
N ASP A 175 -11.38 15.48 1.69
CA ASP A 175 -11.84 15.74 0.33
C ASP A 175 -10.88 16.72 -0.39
N GLY A 176 -10.56 16.41 -1.65
CA GLY A 176 -9.65 17.22 -2.47
C GLY A 176 -8.16 17.00 -2.19
N TYR A 177 -7.80 16.04 -1.33
CA TYR A 177 -6.41 15.64 -1.09
C TYR A 177 -6.09 14.31 -1.78
N SER A 178 -4.88 14.23 -2.33
CA SER A 178 -4.31 13.01 -2.92
C SER A 178 -3.16 12.50 -2.07
N VAL A 179 -2.99 11.19 -2.01
CA VAL A 179 -1.82 10.57 -1.38
C VAL A 179 -0.59 10.88 -2.23
N GLU A 180 0.42 11.48 -1.62
CA GLU A 180 1.71 11.73 -2.24
C GLU A 180 2.70 10.60 -1.96
N THR A 181 2.70 10.07 -0.72
CA THR A 181 3.57 8.96 -0.32
C THR A 181 2.84 8.10 0.69
N ALA A 182 2.98 6.77 0.56
CA ALA A 182 2.41 5.80 1.50
C ALA A 182 3.23 4.49 1.54
N PRO A 183 3.27 3.78 2.68
CA PRO A 183 3.91 2.46 2.81
C PRO A 183 3.09 1.32 2.20
N VAL A 184 1.84 1.57 1.83
CA VAL A 184 0.86 0.57 1.40
C VAL A 184 0.20 1.00 0.10
N PRO A 185 -0.37 0.06 -0.68
CA PRO A 185 -1.15 0.38 -1.85
C PRO A 185 -2.27 1.36 -1.52
N VAL A 186 -2.50 2.32 -2.42
CA VAL A 186 -3.55 3.33 -2.30
C VAL A 186 -4.76 2.87 -3.11
N ASP A 187 -5.92 2.77 -2.48
CA ASP A 187 -7.18 2.48 -3.15
C ASP A 187 -8.15 3.64 -2.96
N ASN A 188 -8.48 4.36 -4.03
CA ASN A 188 -9.34 5.55 -3.99
C ASN A 188 -8.91 6.58 -2.92
N GLY A 189 -7.59 6.77 -2.77
CA GLY A 189 -7.00 7.65 -1.76
C GLY A 189 -6.96 7.07 -0.34
N VAL A 190 -7.61 5.94 -0.09
CA VAL A 190 -7.67 5.29 1.22
C VAL A 190 -6.46 4.38 1.42
N LEU A 191 -5.86 4.47 2.60
CA LEU A 191 -4.80 3.58 3.05
C LEU A 191 -5.39 2.55 4.02
N ARG A 192 -5.04 1.29 3.84
CA ARG A 192 -5.55 0.19 4.67
C ARG A 192 -4.42 -0.74 5.11
N TRP A 193 -4.46 -1.10 6.37
CA TRP A 193 -3.66 -2.15 6.97
C TRP A 193 -4.58 -3.20 7.58
N GLU A 194 -4.24 -4.46 7.38
CA GLU A 194 -4.92 -5.61 7.97
C GLU A 194 -3.91 -6.34 8.85
N GLY A 195 -4.32 -6.75 10.04
CA GLY A 195 -3.46 -7.55 10.90
C GLY A 195 -3.21 -8.95 10.33
N ARG A 196 -2.18 -9.67 10.80
CA ARG A 196 -1.28 -9.34 11.91
C ARG A 196 -0.06 -8.57 11.42
N GLN A 197 0.14 -7.36 11.94
CA GLN A 197 1.27 -6.50 11.55
C GLN A 197 1.80 -5.73 12.76
N SER A 198 3.11 -5.51 12.82
CA SER A 198 3.77 -4.63 13.77
C SER A 198 4.24 -3.34 13.09
N PHE A 199 4.23 -2.24 13.84
CA PHE A 199 4.70 -0.93 13.40
C PHE A 199 5.86 -0.47 14.28
N GLU A 200 7.00 -0.21 13.66
CA GLU A 200 8.11 0.43 14.33
C GLU A 200 7.83 1.93 14.59
N PRO A 201 8.46 2.55 15.60
CA PRO A 201 8.38 4.00 15.77
C PRO A 201 8.75 4.72 14.48
N GLY A 202 7.91 5.68 14.06
CA GLY A 202 8.12 6.42 12.81
C GLY A 202 7.51 5.78 11.55
N TYR A 203 6.97 4.55 11.62
CA TYR A 203 6.38 3.86 10.46
C TYR A 203 5.35 4.71 9.69
N PHE A 204 4.48 5.43 10.39
CA PHE A 204 3.47 6.28 9.75
C PHE A 204 4.02 7.62 9.24
N GLY A 205 5.26 7.99 9.61
CA GLY A 205 5.94 9.25 9.26
C GLY A 205 6.18 9.47 7.77
N GLN A 206 6.12 8.39 6.99
CA GLN A 206 6.28 8.42 5.53
C GLN A 206 4.98 8.76 4.78
N ILE A 207 3.85 8.86 5.48
CA ILE A 207 2.56 9.15 4.86
C ILE A 207 2.42 10.65 4.67
N ALA A 208 2.30 11.05 3.40
CA ALA A 208 2.08 12.44 3.02
C ALA A 208 0.88 12.55 2.08
N TYR A 209 0.11 13.61 2.27
CA TYR A 209 -0.98 14.00 1.39
C TYR A 209 -0.72 15.41 0.87
N THR A 210 -1.16 15.70 -0.35
CA THR A 210 -1.18 17.05 -0.89
C THR A 210 -2.60 17.38 -1.32
N GLY A 211 -3.06 18.57 -0.94
CA GLY A 211 -4.26 19.14 -1.54
C GLY A 211 -4.02 19.38 -3.02
N ALA A 212 -5.03 19.20 -3.86
CA ALA A 212 -5.07 19.94 -5.10
C ALA A 212 -5.26 21.42 -4.73
N THR A 213 -4.33 22.30 -5.10
CA THR A 213 -4.71 23.69 -5.39
C THR A 213 -5.99 23.60 -6.21
N PRO A 214 -7.07 24.36 -5.91
CA PRO A 214 -8.15 24.48 -6.87
C PRO A 214 -7.47 24.81 -8.18
N THR A 215 -7.59 23.93 -9.17
CA THR A 215 -7.25 24.28 -10.54
C THR A 215 -7.92 25.64 -10.72
N PRO A 216 -7.18 26.74 -10.97
CA PRO A 216 -7.85 27.96 -11.38
C PRO A 216 -8.77 27.49 -12.49
N ASP A 217 -10.08 27.67 -12.35
CA ASP A 217 -10.99 27.40 -13.44
C ASP A 217 -10.37 28.10 -14.63
N ASN A 218 -9.82 27.32 -15.57
CA ASN A 218 -9.35 27.83 -16.83
C ASN A 218 -10.59 28.08 -17.69
N ASP A 219 -11.63 28.70 -17.12
CA ASP A 219 -12.40 29.65 -17.86
C ASP A 219 -11.43 30.80 -18.12
N PRO A 220 -10.97 30.98 -19.37
CA PRO A 220 -10.10 32.10 -19.67
C PRO A 220 -10.83 33.37 -19.20
N PRO A 221 -10.19 34.24 -18.41
CA PRO A 221 -10.80 35.53 -18.13
C PRO A 221 -11.08 36.17 -19.48
N VAL A 222 -12.35 36.46 -19.77
CA VAL A 222 -12.81 37.05 -21.04
C VAL A 222 -12.09 38.40 -21.32
N ALA A 223 -11.36 38.93 -20.33
CA ALA A 223 -10.46 40.06 -20.43
C ALA A 223 -9.13 39.81 -21.19
N MET A 224 -8.75 38.55 -21.49
CA MET A 224 -7.49 38.22 -22.19
C MET A 224 -7.66 37.90 -23.69
N LEU A 225 -8.81 38.25 -24.29
CA LEU A 225 -9.01 38.25 -25.75
C LEU A 225 -8.67 39.59 -26.43
N GLY A 226 -8.03 40.53 -25.71
CA GLY A 226 -7.62 41.84 -26.27
C GLY A 226 -6.15 41.96 -26.66
N GLY A 227 -5.26 41.07 -26.19
CA GLY A 227 -3.80 41.30 -26.25
C GLY A 227 -3.05 40.58 -27.36
N ILE A 228 -3.52 39.41 -27.81
CA ILE A 228 -2.76 38.56 -28.76
C ILE A 228 -3.13 38.86 -30.23
N GLY A 229 -4.34 39.38 -30.49
CA GLY A 229 -4.75 39.76 -31.85
C GLY A 229 -3.94 40.91 -32.46
N THR A 230 -3.47 41.85 -31.62
CA THR A 230 -2.77 43.05 -32.09
C THR A 230 -1.34 42.76 -32.56
N LEU A 231 -0.66 41.76 -31.97
CA LEU A 231 0.69 41.38 -32.37
C LEU A 231 0.72 40.60 -33.68
N VAL A 232 -0.30 39.77 -33.96
CA VAL A 232 -0.40 39.03 -35.23
C VAL A 232 -0.76 39.97 -36.39
N LEU A 233 -1.63 40.98 -36.16
CA LEU A 233 -1.95 41.98 -37.18
C LEU A 233 -0.77 42.93 -37.50
N LEU A 234 0.06 43.28 -36.51
CA LEU A 234 1.26 44.09 -36.75
C LEU A 234 2.36 43.31 -37.49
N ALA A 235 2.50 42.00 -37.24
CA ALA A 235 3.42 41.14 -37.98
C ALA A 235 3.02 40.97 -39.46
N LEU A 236 1.72 40.84 -39.74
CA LEU A 236 1.19 40.75 -41.11
C LEU A 236 1.28 42.09 -41.87
N ALA A 237 1.08 43.22 -41.18
CA ALA A 237 1.26 44.55 -41.78
C ALA A 237 2.74 44.84 -42.12
N GLY A 238 3.67 44.48 -41.23
CA GLY A 238 5.12 44.67 -41.43
C GLY A 238 5.69 43.83 -42.58
N GLY A 239 5.23 42.59 -42.76
CA GLY A 239 5.67 41.71 -43.84
C GLY A 239 5.27 42.21 -45.24
N SER A 240 4.09 42.81 -45.40
CA SER A 240 3.61 43.30 -46.70
C SER A 240 4.39 44.51 -47.24
N LEU A 241 4.90 45.36 -46.35
CA LEU A 241 5.67 46.56 -46.70
C LEU A 241 7.12 46.24 -47.11
N TRP A 242 7.70 45.18 -46.54
CA TRP A 242 9.05 44.73 -46.91
C TRP A 242 9.06 44.07 -48.31
N TRP A 243 8.05 43.26 -48.63
CA TRP A 243 7.97 42.60 -49.94
C TRP A 243 7.65 43.58 -51.09
N ARG A 244 6.89 44.66 -50.82
CA ARG A 244 6.67 45.73 -51.82
C ARG A 244 7.88 46.61 -52.07
N ARG A 245 8.90 46.58 -51.20
CA ARG A 245 10.11 47.39 -51.35
C ARG A 245 11.22 46.66 -52.11
N GLN A 246 11.18 45.33 -52.18
CA GLN A 246 12.17 44.50 -52.87
C GLN A 246 11.84 44.26 -54.36
N SER A 247 10.61 44.54 -54.82
CA SER A 247 10.15 44.23 -56.18
C SER A 247 10.10 45.44 -57.14
N SER A 248 10.83 46.53 -56.85
CA SER A 248 10.86 47.72 -57.73
C SER A 248 12.23 48.41 -57.77
N ALA A 249 13.23 47.70 -58.29
CA ALA A 249 14.37 48.23 -59.04
C ALA A 249 15.06 47.00 -59.66
N GLY A 250 15.01 46.73 -60.96
CA GLY A 250 15.07 47.66 -62.07
C GLY A 250 16.33 47.34 -62.88
N GLU A 251 16.26 46.26 -63.65
CA GLU A 251 16.61 46.20 -65.07
C GLU A 251 18.00 46.61 -65.61
N ARG A 252 18.49 45.72 -66.50
CA ARG A 252 19.36 45.90 -67.69
C ARG A 252 20.89 45.92 -67.53
N GLY A 253 21.54 45.00 -68.27
CA GLY A 253 22.78 45.31 -69.00
C GLY A 253 23.93 44.29 -68.91
N ASP A 254 23.93 43.33 -69.83
CA ASP A 254 25.03 42.99 -70.76
C ASP A 254 26.49 42.72 -70.27
N VAL A 255 26.96 41.50 -70.60
CA VAL A 255 28.27 41.13 -71.21
C VAL A 255 29.57 40.93 -70.39
N THR A 256 30.21 39.80 -70.76
CA THR A 256 31.64 39.36 -70.70
C THR A 256 32.28 38.73 -69.46
N THR A 257 32.53 37.41 -69.60
CA THR A 257 33.84 36.70 -69.68
C THR A 257 34.70 36.46 -68.42
N ASP A 258 35.19 35.20 -68.36
CA ASP A 258 36.32 34.60 -67.64
C ASP A 258 36.16 34.44 -66.11
N GLY A 259 36.43 33.30 -65.48
CA GLY A 259 37.09 32.06 -65.90
C GLY A 259 37.68 31.44 -64.62
N ASP A 260 37.33 30.18 -64.32
CA ASP A 260 38.15 29.12 -63.71
C ASP A 260 37.23 28.01 -63.15
N GLU A 261 37.13 26.93 -63.91
CA GLU A 261 36.98 25.55 -63.44
C GLU A 261 38.41 24.98 -63.21
N PRO A 262 38.64 23.75 -62.69
CA PRO A 262 37.71 22.64 -62.44
C PRO A 262 37.86 22.03 -61.02
N GLY A 263 36.90 21.25 -60.52
CA GLY A 263 36.72 19.82 -60.82
C GLY A 263 36.67 19.09 -59.46
N ASP A 264 36.12 17.91 -59.30
CA ASP A 264 35.57 16.89 -60.17
C ASP A 264 34.98 15.84 -59.20
N ASP A 265 33.85 15.25 -59.57
CA ASP A 265 33.31 13.93 -59.24
C ASP A 265 33.38 13.36 -57.80
N GLY A 266 32.32 12.77 -57.24
CA GLY A 266 31.28 11.96 -57.86
C GLY A 266 31.28 10.57 -57.21
N GLY A 267 30.09 10.03 -56.93
CA GLY A 267 29.90 8.58 -56.74
C GLY A 267 29.66 8.06 -55.32
N GLU A 268 28.39 7.79 -55.02
CA GLU A 268 27.93 6.56 -54.33
C GLU A 268 28.28 5.31 -55.22
N PRO A 269 28.25 4.03 -54.77
CA PRO A 269 27.40 3.46 -53.72
C PRO A 269 27.95 2.21 -52.93
N GLU A 270 27.06 1.63 -52.10
CA GLU A 270 26.87 0.21 -51.67
C GLU A 270 27.90 -0.59 -50.81
N ALA A 271 27.35 -1.12 -49.70
CA ALA A 271 27.41 -2.47 -49.11
C ALA A 271 28.69 -3.33 -49.18
N THR A 272 29.12 -3.88 -48.03
CA THR A 272 29.01 -5.32 -47.67
C THR A 272 29.72 -5.66 -46.35
N ASP A 273 29.24 -6.77 -45.79
CA ASP A 273 29.59 -7.53 -44.59
C ASP A 273 31.07 -7.97 -44.49
N GLY A 274 31.56 -8.26 -43.28
CA GLY A 274 32.91 -8.80 -43.08
C GLY A 274 33.35 -8.95 -41.62
N THR A 275 33.19 -10.17 -41.11
CA THR A 275 33.58 -10.73 -39.81
C THR A 275 35.10 -10.75 -39.55
N ASP A 276 35.46 -10.80 -38.26
CA ASP A 276 36.40 -11.73 -37.58
C ASP A 276 37.66 -11.18 -36.86
N ASP A 277 38.12 -12.01 -35.90
CA ASP A 277 39.28 -11.98 -34.97
C ASP A 277 39.10 -11.21 -33.64
N ALA A 278 38.87 -11.86 -32.48
CA ALA A 278 39.59 -12.90 -31.72
C ALA A 278 40.75 -12.38 -30.83
N ASP A 279 40.67 -12.68 -29.53
CA ASP A 279 41.86 -12.90 -28.69
C ASP A 279 41.58 -13.99 -27.64
N ALA A 280 42.53 -14.93 -27.56
CA ALA A 280 42.60 -16.11 -26.71
C ALA A 280 43.02 -15.71 -25.28
N GLY A 281 42.75 -16.40 -24.17
CA GLY A 281 42.71 -17.84 -23.91
C GLY A 281 43.75 -18.16 -22.84
N VAL A 282 43.35 -18.76 -21.71
CA VAL A 282 44.23 -19.55 -20.83
C VAL A 282 43.45 -20.75 -20.29
N VAL A 283 43.97 -21.94 -20.60
CA VAL A 283 43.49 -23.27 -20.18
C VAL A 283 44.42 -23.83 -19.10
N GLY A 284 43.86 -24.49 -18.09
CA GLY A 284 44.55 -25.42 -17.17
C GLY A 284 43.74 -26.73 -17.01
N PRO A 285 44.39 -27.91 -16.82
CA PRO A 285 43.80 -29.25 -17.05
C PRO A 285 43.17 -29.91 -15.77
N PRO A 286 42.51 -31.10 -15.87
CA PRO A 286 41.36 -31.49 -15.03
C PRO A 286 41.68 -32.44 -13.85
N PRO A 287 40.72 -32.61 -12.92
CA PRO A 287 40.29 -33.94 -12.45
C PRO A 287 38.75 -34.06 -12.47
N THR A 288 38.13 -34.98 -13.22
CA THR A 288 37.78 -36.38 -12.87
C THR A 288 36.84 -36.53 -11.66
N ASP A 289 35.58 -36.83 -12.01
CA ASP A 289 34.52 -37.57 -11.30
C ASP A 289 34.16 -37.20 -9.84
N ALA A 290 33.00 -36.55 -9.67
CA ALA A 290 31.83 -37.07 -8.95
C ALA A 290 30.87 -35.94 -8.54
N ASP A 291 29.58 -36.19 -8.74
CA ASP A 291 28.41 -35.47 -8.25
C ASP A 291 28.02 -34.17 -8.98
N GLY A 292 26.88 -34.25 -9.68
CA GLY A 292 26.31 -33.19 -10.48
C GLY A 292 25.74 -32.06 -9.61
N GLU A 293 26.48 -30.97 -9.54
CA GLU A 293 25.92 -29.64 -9.28
C GLU A 293 26.10 -28.82 -10.57
N THR A 294 25.02 -28.69 -11.34
CA THR A 294 24.99 -27.83 -12.52
C THR A 294 25.20 -26.38 -12.07
N ASP A 295 26.22 -25.71 -12.61
CA ASP A 295 26.52 -24.30 -12.34
C ASP A 295 25.29 -23.42 -12.67
N PRO A 296 24.64 -22.78 -11.68
CA PRO A 296 23.39 -22.06 -11.87
C PRO A 296 23.53 -20.75 -12.68
N THR A 297 24.74 -20.42 -13.15
CA THR A 297 25.00 -19.23 -13.96
C THR A 297 24.93 -19.46 -15.47
N LEU A 298 24.79 -20.71 -15.92
CA LEU A 298 24.65 -21.07 -17.35
C LEU A 298 23.21 -21.43 -17.75
N LEU A 299 22.27 -21.44 -16.81
CA LEU A 299 20.86 -21.75 -17.05
C LEU A 299 20.11 -20.49 -17.50
N SER A 300 19.26 -20.61 -18.52
CA SER A 300 18.37 -19.53 -18.94
C SER A 300 17.36 -19.21 -17.83
N ASP A 301 16.77 -18.00 -17.88
CA ASP A 301 15.78 -17.59 -16.88
C ASP A 301 14.60 -18.59 -16.84
N GLU A 302 14.23 -19.17 -17.98
CA GLU A 302 13.20 -20.22 -18.13
C GLU A 302 13.64 -21.55 -17.50
N GLU A 303 14.84 -22.03 -17.80
CA GLU A 303 15.39 -23.28 -17.24
C GLU A 303 15.51 -23.23 -15.72
N ARG A 304 15.82 -22.06 -15.17
CA ARG A 304 15.87 -21.85 -13.72
C ARG A 304 14.47 -21.95 -13.10
N VAL A 305 13.42 -21.51 -13.77
CA VAL A 305 12.03 -21.68 -13.30
C VAL A 305 11.61 -23.13 -13.39
N LEU A 306 11.94 -23.84 -14.48
CA LEU A 306 11.65 -25.27 -14.62
C LEU A 306 12.33 -26.10 -13.53
N GLN A 307 13.61 -25.85 -13.26
CA GLN A 307 14.34 -26.53 -12.19
C GLN A 307 13.74 -26.27 -10.80
N LEU A 308 13.26 -25.04 -10.56
CA LEU A 308 12.57 -24.70 -9.31
C LEU A 308 11.25 -25.45 -9.17
N LEU A 309 10.49 -25.62 -10.26
CA LEU A 309 9.26 -26.41 -10.27
C LEU A 309 9.56 -27.90 -10.04
N GLU A 310 10.55 -28.47 -10.73
CA GLU A 310 10.98 -29.87 -10.55
C GLU A 310 11.42 -30.17 -9.11
N THR A 311 12.15 -29.24 -8.49
CA THR A 311 12.61 -29.37 -7.10
C THR A 311 11.45 -29.28 -6.10
N ASN A 312 10.32 -28.65 -6.47
CA ASN A 312 9.16 -28.42 -5.60
C ASN A 312 7.93 -29.24 -6.07
N ASP A 313 8.10 -30.55 -6.23
CA ASP A 313 7.02 -31.49 -6.59
C ASP A 313 6.22 -31.07 -7.84
N GLY A 314 6.89 -30.46 -8.82
CA GLY A 314 6.29 -30.02 -10.08
C GLY A 314 5.42 -28.78 -9.99
N ARG A 315 5.23 -28.18 -8.81
CA ARG A 315 4.33 -27.02 -8.61
C ARG A 315 4.83 -26.02 -7.57
N MET A 316 4.77 -24.74 -7.90
CA MET A 316 5.24 -23.68 -7.01
C MET A 316 4.37 -22.43 -7.12
N LYS A 317 4.16 -21.72 -6.01
CA LYS A 317 3.48 -20.42 -6.05
C LYS A 317 4.35 -19.40 -6.77
N GLN A 318 3.73 -18.53 -7.57
CA GLN A 318 4.42 -17.42 -8.23
C GLN A 318 5.21 -16.55 -7.23
N GLY A 319 4.67 -16.31 -6.02
CA GLY A 319 5.37 -15.58 -4.96
C GLY A 319 6.63 -16.31 -4.47
N ALA A 320 6.61 -17.64 -4.39
CA ALA A 320 7.76 -18.43 -3.98
C ALA A 320 8.86 -18.45 -5.07
N ILE A 321 8.49 -18.35 -6.35
CA ILE A 321 9.45 -18.17 -7.46
C ILE A 321 10.14 -16.80 -7.35
N VAL A 322 9.41 -15.73 -7.01
CA VAL A 322 9.97 -14.39 -6.74
C VAL A 322 10.98 -14.43 -5.60
N GLU A 323 10.66 -15.12 -4.52
CA GLU A 323 11.56 -15.27 -3.35
C GLU A 323 12.80 -16.09 -3.67
N ALA A 324 12.67 -17.22 -4.39
CA ALA A 324 13.77 -18.12 -4.71
C ALA A 324 14.75 -17.54 -5.76
N THR A 325 14.25 -16.71 -6.69
CA THR A 325 15.06 -16.11 -7.76
C THR A 325 15.58 -14.72 -7.41
N GLY A 326 14.90 -13.99 -6.51
CA GLY A 326 15.16 -12.58 -6.22
C GLY A 326 14.73 -11.62 -7.35
N TRP A 327 13.95 -12.11 -8.32
CA TRP A 327 13.50 -11.29 -9.45
C TRP A 327 12.31 -10.40 -9.08
N SER A 328 12.13 -9.28 -9.80
CA SER A 328 10.95 -8.43 -9.60
C SER A 328 9.66 -9.19 -9.98
N ASN A 329 8.56 -8.88 -9.30
CA ASN A 329 7.25 -9.50 -9.60
C ASN A 329 6.84 -9.30 -11.07
N ALA A 330 7.15 -8.13 -11.65
CA ALA A 330 6.91 -7.85 -13.05
C ALA A 330 7.72 -8.76 -13.99
N LYS A 331 9.02 -8.97 -13.72
CA LYS A 331 9.88 -9.86 -14.50
C LYS A 331 9.39 -11.31 -14.42
N VAL A 332 9.04 -11.80 -13.22
CA VAL A 332 8.48 -13.15 -13.03
C VAL A 332 7.14 -13.28 -13.76
N SER A 333 6.26 -12.28 -13.67
CA SER A 333 4.97 -12.34 -14.36
C SER A 333 5.11 -12.35 -15.88
N GLN A 334 6.07 -11.61 -16.44
CA GLN A 334 6.32 -11.60 -17.88
C GLN A 334 6.91 -12.93 -18.35
N LEU A 335 7.89 -13.47 -17.63
CA LEU A 335 8.51 -14.74 -17.92
C LEU A 335 7.51 -15.90 -17.86
N LEU A 336 6.71 -15.98 -16.79
CA LEU A 336 5.68 -17.01 -16.66
C LEU A 336 4.60 -16.88 -17.74
N SER A 337 4.26 -15.67 -18.17
CA SER A 337 3.33 -15.49 -19.30
C SER A 337 3.93 -15.99 -20.62
N ALA A 338 5.23 -15.81 -20.85
CA ALA A 338 5.91 -16.34 -22.04
C ALA A 338 6.01 -17.88 -22.00
N MET A 339 6.32 -18.46 -20.84
CA MET A 339 6.39 -19.92 -20.66
C MET A 339 5.02 -20.60 -20.74
N GLU A 340 3.96 -19.93 -20.25
CA GLU A 340 2.56 -20.38 -20.41
C GLU A 340 2.14 -20.35 -21.88
N GLU A 341 2.54 -19.32 -22.65
CA GLU A 341 2.28 -19.24 -24.10
C GLU A 341 3.06 -20.29 -24.91
N ALA A 342 4.19 -20.76 -24.40
CA ALA A 342 4.98 -21.84 -24.98
C ALA A 342 4.51 -23.26 -24.57
N ASP A 343 3.40 -23.38 -23.81
CA ASP A 343 2.88 -24.63 -23.23
C ASP A 343 3.90 -25.37 -22.33
N GLU A 344 4.89 -24.65 -21.77
CA GLU A 344 5.92 -25.23 -20.88
C GLU A 344 5.50 -25.28 -19.41
N ILE A 345 4.47 -24.53 -19.03
CA ILE A 345 3.90 -24.47 -17.68
C ILE A 345 2.38 -24.22 -17.73
N GLU A 346 1.69 -24.62 -16.67
CA GLU A 346 0.27 -24.32 -16.45
C GLU A 346 0.10 -23.33 -15.28
N LYS A 347 -0.88 -22.43 -15.39
CA LYS A 347 -1.16 -21.40 -14.39
C LYS A 347 -2.56 -21.57 -13.81
N LEU A 348 -2.63 -21.97 -12.54
CA LEU A 348 -3.88 -22.07 -11.80
C LEU A 348 -4.00 -20.94 -10.78
N ARG A 349 -5.10 -20.19 -10.83
CA ARG A 349 -5.38 -19.18 -9.81
C ARG A 349 -5.89 -19.84 -8.52
N ILE A 350 -5.15 -19.70 -7.43
CA ILE A 350 -5.57 -20.14 -6.09
C ILE A 350 -5.77 -18.89 -5.21
N GLY A 351 -7.03 -18.50 -5.05
CA GLY A 351 -7.41 -17.32 -4.29
C GLY A 351 -6.86 -16.02 -4.91
N ARG A 352 -5.86 -15.42 -4.24
CA ARG A 352 -5.20 -14.15 -4.64
C ARG A 352 -3.83 -14.35 -5.29
N GLU A 353 -3.35 -15.58 -5.41
CA GLU A 353 -2.06 -15.92 -6.01
C GLU A 353 -2.22 -16.94 -7.14
N ASN A 354 -1.20 -17.04 -7.99
CA ASN A 354 -1.13 -18.07 -9.02
C ASN A 354 -0.21 -19.20 -8.55
N LEU A 355 -0.68 -20.44 -8.68
CA LEU A 355 0.11 -21.66 -8.62
C LEU A 355 0.56 -22.00 -10.03
N ILE A 356 1.86 -22.24 -10.19
CA ILE A 356 2.49 -22.62 -11.45
C ILE A 356 2.82 -24.10 -11.37
N SER A 357 2.51 -24.88 -12.40
CA SER A 357 2.79 -26.33 -12.47
C SER A 357 3.38 -26.74 -13.81
N LEU A 358 4.11 -27.86 -13.86
CA LEU A 358 4.60 -28.45 -15.11
C LEU A 358 3.46 -29.12 -15.90
N PRO A 359 3.53 -29.12 -17.25
CA PRO A 359 2.50 -29.71 -18.11
C PRO A 359 2.47 -31.24 -17.91
N GLY A 360 1.27 -31.79 -17.75
CA GLY A 360 1.07 -33.23 -17.50
C GLY A 360 0.98 -33.63 -16.02
N GLU A 361 1.25 -32.73 -15.08
CA GLU A 361 0.77 -32.84 -13.68
C GLU A 361 -0.64 -32.23 -13.54
N GLY A 362 -1.50 -32.60 -14.50
CA GLY A 362 -2.87 -32.12 -14.60
C GLY A 362 -3.71 -32.56 -13.41
N VAL A 363 -4.49 -31.60 -12.91
CA VAL A 363 -5.56 -31.76 -11.92
C VAL A 363 -6.60 -32.79 -12.40
N THR A 364 -6.44 -34.05 -12.01
CA THR A 364 -7.43 -35.17 -12.01
C THR A 364 -6.84 -36.23 -11.07
N ASP A 365 -7.42 -36.67 -9.96
CA ASP A 365 -8.73 -37.33 -9.83
C ASP A 365 -9.44 -36.97 -8.50
N ILE A 366 -10.64 -36.40 -8.59
CA ILE A 366 -11.66 -36.60 -7.57
C ILE A 366 -12.46 -37.80 -8.07
N ASP A 367 -12.06 -39.00 -7.66
CA ASP A 367 -12.80 -40.23 -7.94
C ASP A 367 -14.13 -40.22 -7.18
N ASP A 368 -15.20 -40.46 -7.92
CA ASP A 368 -16.46 -40.98 -7.41
C ASP A 368 -16.23 -42.37 -6.79
N GLU A 369 -16.46 -42.53 -5.49
CA GLU A 369 -17.00 -43.77 -4.89
C GLU A 369 -17.89 -43.48 -3.67
#